data_AF-A0A354MCS7-F1
#
_entry.id   AF-A0A354MCS7-F1
#
_cell.length_a   1.000
_cell.length_b   1.000
_cell.length_c   1.000
_cell.angle_alpha   90.00
_cell.angle_beta   90.00
_cell.angle_gamma   90.00
#
_symmetry.space_group_name_H-M   'P 1'
#
loop_
_entity.id
_entity.type
_entity.pdbx_description
1 polymer ?
#
loop_
_entity_poly.entity_id
_entity_poly.type
_entity_poly.pdbx_seq_one_letter_code
_entity_poly.pdbx_strand_id
1 'polypeptide(L)' 'MSGAPIMQNNKFIGAVTHVLVNEPTVGYGVFADIMIKEAAKT' A
#
# COMPACT_ATOMS: atom_id res chain seq x y z
N MET A 1 -5.93 -8.39 4.54
CA MET A 1 -4.86 -8.06 3.58
C MET A 1 -4.22 -6.69 3.82
N SER A 2 -4.53 -6.00 4.93
CA SER A 2 -3.82 -4.76 5.28
C SER A 2 -2.33 -5.06 5.46
N GLY A 3 -1.47 -4.27 4.83
CA GLY A 3 -0.02 -4.48 4.79
C GLY A 3 0.48 -5.39 3.65
N ALA A 4 -0.39 -5.91 2.79
CA ALA A 4 0.05 -6.71 1.64
C ALA A 4 0.85 -5.84 0.64
N PRO A 5 2.02 -6.30 0.15
CA PRO A 5 2.85 -5.51 -0.76
C PRO A 5 2.24 -5.42 -2.15
N ILE A 6 2.34 -4.23 -2.75
CA ILE A 6 2.00 -3.96 -4.15
C ILE A 6 3.30 -3.98 -4.94
N MET A 7 3.37 -4.90 -5.91
CA MET A 7 4.54 -5.11 -6.75
C MET A 7 4.25 -4.65 -8.18
N GLN A 8 5.15 -3.84 -8.74
CA GLN A 8 5.11 -3.46 -10.15
C GLN A 8 6.51 -3.59 -10.74
N ASN A 9 6.64 -4.27 -11.89
CA ASN A 9 7.93 -4.53 -12.54
C ASN A 9 8.96 -5.15 -11.58
N ASN A 10 8.54 -6.12 -10.77
CA ASN A 10 9.36 -6.77 -9.75
C ASN A 10 9.90 -5.83 -8.64
N LYS A 11 9.32 -4.64 -8.49
CA LYS A 11 9.70 -3.67 -7.46
C LYS A 11 8.53 -3.42 -6.52
N PHE A 12 8.84 -3.21 -5.24
CA PHE A 12 7.88 -2.76 -4.25
C PHE A 12 7.53 -1.29 -4.49
N ILE A 13 6.25 -0.99 -4.61
CA ILE A 13 5.76 0.38 -4.86
C ILE A 13 4.80 0.90 -3.80
N GLY A 14 4.38 0.05 -2.85
CA GLY A 14 3.42 0.43 -1.83
C GLY A 14 2.77 -0.77 -1.16
N ALA A 15 1.77 -0.53 -0.32
CA ALA A 15 1.02 -1.59 0.37
C ALA A 15 -0.48 -1.32 0.39
N VAL A 16 -1.28 -2.38 0.38
CA VAL A 16 -2.74 -2.32 0.54
C VAL A 16 -3.07 -1.92 1.97
N THR A 17 -3.96 -0.94 2.14
CA THR A 17 -4.39 -0.49 3.47
C THR A 17 -5.77 -1.02 3.80
N HIS A 18 -6.75 -0.80 2.91
CA HIS A 18 -8.16 -1.15 3.07
C HIS A 18 -8.79 -1.51 1.73
N VAL A 19 -9.96 -2.15 1.75
CA VAL A 19 -10.78 -2.46 0.55
C VAL A 19 -12.12 -1.75 0.62
N LEU A 20 -12.79 -1.56 -0.52
CA LEU A 20 -14.16 -1.05 -0.55
C LEU A 20 -15.10 -2.12 0.00
N VAL A 21 -16.01 -1.73 0.92
CA VAL A 21 -16.91 -2.68 1.59
C VAL A 21 -17.91 -3.31 0.62
N ASN A 22 -18.39 -2.52 -0.34
CA ASN A 22 -19.33 -2.95 -1.38
C ASN A 22 -18.65 -3.65 -2.57
N GLU A 23 -17.33 -3.46 -2.76
CA GLU A 23 -16.55 -4.02 -3.88
C GLU A 23 -15.15 -4.47 -3.40
N PRO A 24 -15.03 -5.64 -2.74
CA PRO A 24 -13.80 -6.05 -2.04
C PRO A 24 -12.63 -6.40 -2.98
N THR A 25 -12.85 -6.42 -4.29
CA THR A 25 -11.81 -6.55 -5.32
C THR A 25 -11.07 -5.24 -5.57
N VAL A 26 -11.62 -4.12 -5.11
CA VAL A 26 -11.03 -2.78 -5.23
C VAL A 26 -10.58 -2.32 -3.84
N GLY A 27 -9.40 -1.72 -3.77
CA GLY A 27 -8.87 -1.23 -2.50
C GLY A 27 -7.95 -0.04 -2.63
N TYR A 28 -7.58 0.47 -1.47
CA TYR A 28 -6.68 1.60 -1.31
C TYR A 28 -5.26 1.10 -1.04
N GLY A 29 -4.30 1.76 -1.69
CA GLY A 29 -2.87 1.55 -1.44
C GLY A 29 -2.23 2.83 -0.92
N VAL A 30 -1.17 2.68 -0.13
CA VAL A 30 -0.24 3.77 0.20
C VAL A 30 1.05 3.59 -0.59
N PHE A 31 1.59 4.68 -1.16
CA PHE A 31 2.83 4.65 -1.90
C PHE A 31 4.05 4.47 -0.99
N ALA A 32 5.05 3.74 -1.49
CA ALA A 32 6.29 3.47 -0.76
C ALA A 32 7.05 4.75 -0.35
N ASP A 33 6.96 5.84 -1.10
CA ASP A 33 7.62 7.11 -0.76
C ASP A 33 7.03 7.74 0.52
N ILE A 34 5.70 7.69 0.66
CA ILE A 34 4.99 8.14 1.87
C ILE A 34 5.41 7.27 3.06
N MET A 35 5.47 5.95 2.87
CA MET A 35 5.89 5.01 3.91
C MET A 35 7.32 5.29 4.39
N ILE A 36 8.26 5.55 3.46
CA ILE A 36 9.65 5.88 3.79
C ILE A 36 9.74 7.22 4.51
N LYS A 37 9.02 8.25 4.04
CA LYS A 37 8.97 9.56 4.70
C LYS A 37 8.49 9.44 6.14
N GLU A 38 7.46 8.63 6.39
CA GLU A 38 6.93 8.42 7.73
C GLU A 38 7.90 7.62 8.62
N ALA A 39 8.50 6.56 8.08
CA ALA A 39 9.51 5.78 8.81
C ALA A 39 10.77 6.60 9.17
N ALA A 40 11.09 7.62 8.37
CA ALA A 40 12.22 8.52 8.59
C ALA A 40 11.91 9.68 9.56
N LYS A 41 10.63 9.92 9.90
CA LYS A 41 10.26 10.86 10.97
C LYS A 41 10.55 10.18 12.30
N THR A 42 11.77 10.37 12.78
CA THR A 42 12.21 9.96 14.13
C THR A 42 12.23 11.19 15.03
#